data_AF-A0A368H6J2-F1
#
_entry.id   AF-A0A368H6J2-F1
#
_cell.length_a   1.000
_cell.length_b   1.000
_cell.length_c   1.000
_cell.angle_alpha   90.00
_cell.angle_beta   90.00
_cell.angle_gamma   90.00
#
_symmetry.space_group_name_H-M   'P 1'
#
loop_
_entity.id
_entity.type
_entity.pdbx_description
1 polymer ?
#
loop_
_entity_poly.entity_id
_entity_poly.type
_entity_poly.pdbx_seq_one_letter_code
_entity_poly.pdbx_strand_id
1 'polypeptide(L)' 'MFLYALTLLLILNAFTQDVVAEACVDRVPAEVCKQIKEKGNCKDPAFEMIAKMHCAKTCGRCHQ' A
#
# COMPACT_ATOMS: atom_id res chain seq x y z
N MET A 1 -3.56 15.66 -39.39
CA MET A 1 -3.60 14.27 -38.87
C MET A 1 -2.37 13.94 -38.04
N PHE A 2 -1.13 14.16 -38.51
CA PHE A 2 0.09 13.93 -37.72
C PHE A 2 0.18 14.75 -36.42
N LEU A 3 -0.27 16.00 -36.44
CA LEU A 3 -0.27 16.85 -35.23
C LEU A 3 -1.13 16.26 -34.12
N TYR A 4 -2.27 15.64 -34.44
CA TYR A 4 -3.14 14.98 -33.46
C TYR A 4 -2.51 13.73 -32.87
N ALA A 5 -1.81 12.94 -33.70
CA ALA A 5 -1.08 11.77 -33.23
C ALA A 5 0.04 12.16 -32.25
N LEU A 6 0.78 13.23 -32.57
CA LEU A 6 1.82 13.78 -31.69
C LEU A 6 1.24 14.30 -30.37
N THR A 7 0.10 15.00 -30.40
CA THR A 7 -0.55 15.47 -29.17
C THR A 7 -1.04 14.33 -28.29
N LEU A 8 -1.57 13.25 -28.88
CA LEU A 8 -2.02 12.08 -28.12
C LEU A 8 -0.84 11.36 -27.44
N LEU A 9 0.28 11.21 -28.15
CA LEU A 9 1.50 10.61 -27.58
C LEU A 9 2.06 11.44 -26.43
N LEU A 10 2.07 12.77 -26.53
CA LEU A 10 2.52 13.65 -25.45
C LEU A 10 1.64 13.55 -24.21
N ILE A 11 0.31 13.47 -24.41
CA ILE A 11 -0.65 13.29 -23.31
C ILE A 11 -0.42 11.95 -22.62
N LEU A 12 -0.29 10.85 -23.35
CA LEU A 12 -0.08 9.52 -22.77
C LEU A 12 1.21 9.44 -21.93
N ASN A 13 2.30 10.08 -22.38
CA ASN A 13 3.55 10.16 -21.60
C ASN A 13 3.45 11.09 -20.38
N ALA A 14 2.54 12.08 -20.39
CA ALA A 14 2.30 12.93 -19.22
C ALA A 14 1.47 12.23 -18.14
N PHE A 15 0.65 11.25 -18.52
CA PHE A 15 -0.22 10.49 -17.63
C PHE A 15 0.36 9.15 -17.14
N THR A 16 1.59 8.79 -17.51
CA THR A 16 2.35 7.76 -16.81
C THR A 16 2.87 8.32 -15.49
N GLN A 17 1.95 8.68 -14.60
CA GLN A 17 2.28 8.78 -13.18
C GLN A 17 2.50 7.36 -12.70
N ASP A 18 3.74 7.04 -12.37
CA ASP A 18 4.07 5.87 -11.56
C ASP A 18 3.10 5.83 -10.39
N VAL A 19 2.17 4.88 -10.43
CA VAL A 19 1.35 4.55 -9.28
C VAL A 19 2.34 3.91 -8.32
N VAL A 20 3.02 4.75 -7.52
CA VAL A 20 3.97 4.29 -6.50
C VAL A 20 3.12 3.58 -5.46
N ALA A 21 2.86 2.29 -5.71
CA ALA A 21 2.22 1.43 -4.76
C ALA A 21 3.10 1.44 -3.52
N GLU A 22 2.55 1.95 -2.41
CA GLU A 22 3.25 2.00 -1.15
C GLU A 22 3.74 0.58 -0.82
N ALA A 23 5.04 0.44 -0.57
CA ALA A 23 5.63 -0.87 -0.35
C ALA A 23 4.95 -1.52 0.87
N CYS A 24 4.30 -2.67 0.68
CA CYS A 24 3.65 -3.36 1.79
C CYS A 24 4.69 -4.05 2.68
N VAL A 25 5.05 -3.37 3.75
CA VAL A 25 6.05 -3.82 4.71
C VAL A 25 5.55 -3.60 6.13
N ASP A 26 6.04 -4.42 7.05
CA ASP A 26 5.90 -4.14 8.47
C ASP A 26 6.95 -3.07 8.85
N ARG A 27 6.51 -2.06 9.60
CA ARG A 27 7.32 -0.89 9.96
C ARG A 27 7.82 -0.91 11.40
N VAL A 28 7.54 -1.99 12.12
CA VAL A 28 7.97 -2.22 13.51
C VAL A 28 8.67 -3.58 13.58
N PRO A 29 9.42 -3.86 14.67
CA PRO A 29 10.07 -5.16 14.83
C PRO A 29 9.09 -6.33 14.66
N ALA A 30 9.55 -7.40 14.02
CA ALA A 30 8.71 -8.54 13.64
C ALA A 30 7.95 -9.15 14.83
N GLU A 31 8.58 -9.17 16.00
CA GLU A 31 8.04 -9.65 17.26
C GLU A 31 6.80 -8.89 17.71
N VAL A 32 6.74 -7.57 17.44
CA VAL A 32 5.57 -6.74 17.78
C VAL A 32 4.38 -7.15 16.91
N CYS A 33 4.59 -7.26 15.59
CA CYS A 33 3.53 -7.68 14.68
C CYS A 33 3.10 -9.13 14.92
N LYS A 34 4.04 -10.01 15.27
CA LYS A 34 3.75 -11.39 15.69
C LYS A 34 2.84 -11.42 16.92
N GLN A 35 3.15 -10.64 17.96
CA GLN A 35 2.31 -10.55 19.15
C GLN A 35 0.91 -9.98 18.83
N ILE A 36 0.82 -8.96 17.97
CA ILE A 36 -0.47 -8.40 17.52
C ILE A 36 -1.30 -9.47 16.82
N LYS A 37 -0.69 -10.28 15.96
CA LYS A 37 -1.37 -11.38 15.27
C LYS A 37 -1.81 -12.48 16.23
N GLU A 38 -0.94 -12.91 17.13
CA GLU A 38 -1.20 -13.98 18.10
C GLU A 38 -2.30 -13.59 19.11
N LYS A 39 -2.38 -12.31 19.49
CA LYS A 39 -3.45 -11.78 20.35
C LYS A 39 -4.79 -11.60 19.63
N GLY A 40 -4.84 -11.80 18.31
CA GLY A 40 -6.04 -11.57 17.49
C GLY A 40 -6.28 -10.09 17.13
N ASN A 41 -5.35 -9.20 17.48
CA ASN A 41 -5.50 -7.76 17.33
C ASN A 41 -5.48 -7.29 15.86
N CYS A 42 -5.03 -8.11 14.91
CA CYS A 42 -5.17 -7.79 13.48
C CYS A 42 -6.64 -7.61 13.04
N LYS A 43 -7.60 -8.18 13.79
CA LYS A 43 -9.04 -8.10 13.54
C LYS A 43 -9.79 -7.20 14.54
N ASP A 44 -9.08 -6.69 15.55
CA ASP A 44 -9.66 -5.81 16.57
C ASP A 44 -9.77 -4.38 16.02
N PRO A 45 -10.96 -3.76 16.00
CA PRO A 45 -11.13 -2.37 15.59
C PRO A 45 -10.24 -1.39 16.36
N ALA A 46 -9.94 -1.66 17.64
CA ALA A 46 -9.06 -0.81 18.45
C ALA A 46 -7.60 -0.81 17.94
N PHE A 47 -7.21 -1.85 17.21
CA PHE A 47 -5.87 -2.02 16.65
C PHE A 47 -5.82 -1.82 15.14
N GLU A 48 -6.92 -1.41 14.51
CA GLU A 48 -7.01 -1.29 13.05
C GLU A 48 -5.93 -0.36 12.47
N MET A 49 -5.75 0.81 13.10
CA MET A 49 -4.72 1.77 12.67
C MET A 49 -3.31 1.16 12.77
N ILE A 50 -3.03 0.45 13.86
CA ILE A 50 -1.73 -0.19 14.08
C ILE A 50 -1.51 -1.32 13.06
N ALA A 51 -2.52 -2.16 12.85
CA ALA A 51 -2.48 -3.24 11.88
C ALA A 51 -2.28 -2.74 10.44
N LYS A 52 -2.88 -1.59 10.07
CA LYS A 52 -2.72 -0.97 8.75
C LYS A 52 -1.38 -0.26 8.58
N MET A 53 -0.95 0.54 9.55
CA MET A 53 0.22 1.41 9.39
C MET A 53 1.54 0.72 9.70
N HIS A 54 1.55 -0.20 10.67
CA HIS A 54 2.78 -0.77 11.23
C HIS A 54 2.94 -2.26 10.94
N CYS A 55 1.85 -3.00 10.83
CA CYS A 55 1.87 -4.45 10.63
C CYS A 55 1.12 -4.87 9.36
N ALA A 56 1.19 -4.05 8.31
CA ALA A 56 0.41 -4.22 7.09
C ALA A 56 0.63 -5.60 6.45
N LYS A 57 1.88 -6.06 6.41
CA LYS A 57 2.22 -7.35 5.82
C LYS A 57 1.80 -8.49 6.74
N THR A 58 2.12 -8.42 8.03
CA THR A 58 1.79 -9.48 8.99
C THR A 58 0.28 -9.66 9.19
N CYS A 59 -0.49 -8.56 9.17
CA CYS A 59 -1.95 -8.56 9.31
C CYS A 59 -2.71 -8.65 7.97
N GLY A 60 -2.02 -8.75 6.83
CA GLY A 60 -2.65 -8.92 5.50
C GLY A 60 -3.43 -7.69 5.01
N ARG A 61 -2.96 -6.48 5.32
CA ARG A 61 -3.59 -5.19 4.99
C ARG A 61 -2.94 -4.46 3.79
N CYS A 62 -2.13 -5.16 2.99
CA CYS A 62 -1.42 -4.61 1.82
C CYS A 62 -2.32 -4.05 0.69
N HIS A 63 -3.62 -4.32 0.74
CA HIS A 63 -4.59 -4.01 -0.32
C HIS A 63 -5.76 -3.15 0.19
N GLN A 64 -5.62 -2.53 1.37
CA GLN A 64 -6.63 -1.64 1.96
C GLN A 64 -6.25 -0.17 1.84
#